data_AF-A0A5E4KPG9-F1
#
_entry.id   AF-A0A5E4KPG9-F1
#
_cell.length_a   1.000
_cell.length_b   1.000
_cell.length_c   1.000
_cell.angle_alpha   90.00
_cell.angle_beta   90.00
_cell.angle_gamma   90.00
#
_symmetry.space_group_name_H-M   'P 1'
#
loop_
_entity.id
_entity.type
_entity.pdbx_description
1 polymer ?
#
loop_
_entity_poly.entity_id
_entity_poly.type
_entity_poly.pdbx_seq_one_letter_code
_entity_poly.pdbx_strand_id
1 'polypeptide(L)'
;MNVLICEGKNDACFIDEIMKERFNGRKHTIYDHNFDKLQEMLGTNCKFIRTRYSLIIYGDRGKPNIEKELRRIVVETLGKYDDDLYINMIRDDDGVPYETLNQNLHKALQSLLKDKSKFMVHFPNIECNDDLFILKHPRSKGLLKVRLLTVPSNLEKMVVKKIAAIKCPHDSEILKELENNAHIPLELLANKYYSGKKCLLIRDSSTLLKNEAWVNDINRFVN
;
A
#
# COMPACT_ATOMS: atom_id res chain seq x y z
N MET A 1 -2.73 -10.69 -11.12
CA MET A 1 -1.63 -9.75 -10.82
C MET A 1 -1.95 -9.05 -9.51
N ASN A 2 -0.94 -8.82 -8.67
CA ASN A 2 -1.07 -8.13 -7.39
C ASN A 2 -0.66 -6.65 -7.52
N VAL A 3 -1.43 -5.77 -6.91
CA VAL A 3 -1.16 -4.33 -6.78
C VAL A 3 -1.23 -3.99 -5.30
N LEU A 4 -0.16 -3.39 -4.77
CA LEU A 4 -0.14 -2.85 -3.42
C LEU A 4 -0.21 -1.34 -3.52
N ILE A 5 -1.18 -0.76 -2.83
CA ILE A 5 -1.32 0.69 -2.71
C ILE A 5 -1.01 1.02 -1.26
N CYS A 6 0.12 1.67 -1.03
CA CYS A 6 0.60 2.05 0.28
C CYS A 6 0.30 3.53 0.53
N GLU A 7 0.14 3.90 1.80
CA GLU A 7 -0.15 5.27 2.20
C GLU A 7 0.92 6.25 1.72
N GLY A 8 2.19 5.99 2.04
CA GLY A 8 3.31 6.85 1.69
C GLY A 8 4.44 6.16 0.93
N LYS A 9 5.42 6.98 0.54
CA LYS A 9 6.67 6.54 -0.08
C LYS A 9 7.50 5.64 0.83
N ASN A 10 7.52 5.91 2.14
CA ASN A 10 8.29 5.09 3.08
C ASN A 10 7.70 3.69 3.18
N ASP A 11 6.37 3.57 3.22
CA ASP A 11 5.68 2.28 3.17
C ASP A 11 6.04 1.53 1.89
N ALA A 12 5.95 2.18 0.73
CA ALA A 12 6.35 1.56 -0.53
C ALA A 12 7.83 1.12 -0.51
N CYS A 13 8.76 1.94 0.01
CA CYS A 13 10.17 1.59 0.18
C CYS A 13 10.37 0.36 1.09
N PHE A 14 9.58 0.24 2.16
CA PHE A 14 9.64 -0.89 3.09
C PHE A 14 9.06 -2.17 2.47
N ILE A 15 7.88 -2.07 1.87
CA ILE A 15 7.18 -3.19 1.22
C ILE A 15 7.99 -3.72 0.03
N ASP A 16 8.61 -2.82 -0.74
CA ASP A 16 9.56 -3.15 -1.79
C ASP A 16 10.68 -4.08 -1.29
N GLU A 17 11.21 -3.81 -0.11
CA GLU A 17 12.31 -4.57 0.49
C GLU A 17 11.85 -5.95 0.97
N ILE A 18 10.77 -6.05 1.73
CA ILE A 18 10.29 -7.34 2.25
C ILE A 18 9.81 -8.28 1.13
N MET A 19 9.37 -7.73 -0.01
CA MET A 19 8.89 -8.51 -1.16
C MET A 19 9.99 -8.89 -2.14
N LYS A 20 11.23 -8.40 -1.98
CA LYS A 20 12.27 -8.50 -3.01
C LYS A 20 12.65 -9.95 -3.34
N GLU A 21 12.79 -10.80 -2.33
CA GLU A 21 13.23 -12.19 -2.49
C GLU A 21 12.13 -13.02 -3.14
N ARG A 22 10.89 -12.75 -2.75
CA ARG A 22 9.72 -13.49 -3.20
C ARG A 22 9.40 -13.28 -4.68
N PHE A 23 9.48 -12.03 -5.14
CA PHE A 23 9.05 -11.68 -6.49
C PHE A 23 10.19 -11.68 -7.51
N ASN A 24 11.42 -12.02 -7.11
CA ASN A 24 12.61 -12.28 -7.97
C ASN A 24 12.68 -11.43 -9.27
N GLY A 25 12.58 -10.11 -9.14
CA GLY A 25 12.64 -9.17 -10.28
C GLY A 25 11.34 -8.98 -11.08
N ARG A 26 10.29 -9.77 -10.83
CA ARG A 26 8.91 -9.59 -11.35
C ARG A 26 8.07 -8.64 -10.48
N LYS A 27 8.74 -7.65 -9.91
CA LYS A 27 8.20 -6.59 -9.04
C LYS A 27 8.51 -5.24 -9.69
N HIS A 28 7.56 -4.32 -9.66
CA HIS A 28 7.81 -2.92 -10.03
C HIS A 28 7.27 -1.98 -8.95
N THR A 29 8.09 -1.02 -8.54
CA THR A 29 7.75 -0.10 -7.44
C THR A 29 7.71 1.34 -7.95
N ILE A 30 6.67 2.07 -7.57
CA ILE A 30 6.38 3.45 -7.97
C ILE A 30 6.23 4.30 -6.70
N TYR A 31 7.11 5.27 -6.50
CA TYR A 31 7.09 6.18 -5.33
C TYR A 31 7.55 7.61 -5.67
N ASP A 32 7.39 8.00 -6.93
CA ASP A 32 7.92 9.22 -7.56
C ASP A 32 6.82 10.18 -8.04
N HIS A 33 5.72 10.32 -7.29
CA HIS A 33 4.61 11.21 -7.64
C HIS A 33 3.93 10.95 -8.98
N ASN A 34 4.05 9.72 -9.48
CA ASN A 34 3.62 9.37 -10.84
C ASN A 34 2.48 8.36 -10.82
N PHE A 35 1.30 8.80 -10.40
CA PHE A 35 0.08 8.00 -10.51
C PHE A 35 -0.24 7.68 -11.98
N ASP A 36 0.07 8.58 -12.91
CA ASP A 36 -0.15 8.37 -14.33
C ASP A 36 0.60 7.13 -14.85
N LYS A 37 1.80 6.87 -14.33
CA LYS A 37 2.56 5.64 -14.61
C LYS A 37 1.86 4.39 -14.10
N LEU A 38 1.26 4.44 -12.91
CA LEU A 38 0.43 3.33 -12.42
C LEU A 38 -0.78 3.13 -13.34
N GLN A 39 -1.44 4.20 -13.76
CA GLN A 39 -2.57 4.13 -14.69
C GLN A 39 -2.17 3.56 -16.05
N GLU A 40 -1.03 3.98 -16.61
CA GLU A 40 -0.51 3.46 -17.86
C GLU A 40 -0.23 1.95 -17.76
N MET A 41 0.37 1.52 -16.64
CA MET A 41 0.71 0.12 -16.38
C MET A 41 -0.54 -0.76 -16.22
N LEU A 42 -1.58 -0.26 -15.54
CA LEU A 42 -2.83 -0.99 -15.33
C LEU A 42 -3.81 -0.84 -16.51
N GLY A 43 -3.61 0.17 -17.34
CA GLY A 43 -4.46 0.55 -18.48
C GLY A 43 -4.02 -0.11 -19.78
N THR A 44 -3.59 0.71 -20.75
CA THR A 44 -3.38 0.33 -22.16
C THR A 44 -2.39 -0.83 -22.36
N ASN A 45 -1.37 -0.96 -21.49
CA ASN A 45 -0.32 -1.97 -21.60
C ASN A 45 -0.49 -3.17 -20.64
N CYS A 46 -1.68 -3.34 -20.06
CA CYS A 46 -1.93 -4.29 -18.97
C CYS A 46 -1.42 -5.71 -19.26
N LYS A 47 -1.61 -6.24 -20.48
CA LYS A 47 -1.14 -7.60 -20.84
C LYS A 47 0.39 -7.73 -20.79
N PHE A 48 1.13 -6.82 -21.42
CA PHE A 48 2.60 -6.83 -21.40
C PHE A 48 3.12 -6.66 -19.97
N ILE A 49 2.57 -5.69 -19.23
CA ILE A 49 2.94 -5.43 -17.84
C ILE A 49 2.70 -6.66 -16.96
N ARG A 50 1.58 -7.38 -17.13
CA ARG A 50 1.27 -8.60 -16.39
C ARG A 50 2.21 -9.77 -16.71
N THR A 51 2.75 -9.85 -17.93
CA THR A 51 3.79 -10.87 -18.25
C THR A 51 5.11 -10.55 -17.54
N ARG A 52 5.48 -9.28 -17.50
CA ARG A 52 6.74 -8.80 -16.93
C ARG A 52 6.72 -8.74 -15.40
N TYR A 53 5.63 -8.29 -14.81
CA TYR A 53 5.49 -8.04 -13.38
C TYR A 53 4.31 -8.82 -12.80
N SER A 54 4.58 -9.55 -11.73
CA SER A 54 3.58 -10.24 -10.92
C SER A 54 3.04 -9.33 -9.80
N LEU A 55 3.85 -8.35 -9.39
CA LEU A 55 3.56 -7.40 -8.32
C LEU A 55 3.88 -5.96 -8.76
N ILE A 56 2.94 -5.05 -8.55
CA ILE A 56 3.16 -3.60 -8.61
C ILE A 56 2.98 -3.03 -7.21
N ILE A 57 3.92 -2.22 -6.75
CA ILE A 57 3.85 -1.51 -5.47
C ILE A 57 3.79 -0.02 -5.79
N TYR A 58 2.80 0.67 -5.23
CA TYR A 58 2.64 2.10 -5.36
C TYR A 58 2.54 2.72 -3.96
N GLY A 59 3.23 3.83 -3.71
CA GLY A 59 3.02 4.64 -2.52
C GLY A 59 3.65 6.01 -2.68
N ASP A 60 2.89 7.07 -2.40
CA ASP A 60 3.25 8.42 -2.83
C ASP A 60 3.11 9.51 -1.74
N ARG A 61 1.89 10.02 -1.54
CA ARG A 61 1.63 11.30 -0.83
C ARG A 61 1.04 11.19 0.58
N GLY A 62 0.94 10.00 1.15
CA GLY A 62 0.26 9.81 2.43
C GLY A 62 -1.26 9.98 2.33
N LYS A 63 -1.95 9.99 3.48
CA LYS A 63 -3.34 10.45 3.59
C LYS A 63 -3.47 11.91 3.08
N PRO A 64 -4.56 12.30 2.39
CA PRO A 64 -5.83 11.58 2.14
C PRO A 64 -5.93 10.91 0.75
N ASN A 65 -4.81 10.70 0.04
CA ASN A 65 -4.87 10.41 -1.40
C ASN A 65 -5.12 8.93 -1.77
N ILE A 66 -4.88 8.00 -0.84
CA ILE A 66 -4.96 6.56 -1.11
C ILE A 66 -6.35 6.08 -1.55
N GLU A 67 -7.43 6.61 -0.96
CA GLU A 67 -8.81 6.28 -1.37
C GLU A 67 -9.15 6.84 -2.76
N LYS A 68 -8.63 8.03 -3.08
CA LYS A 68 -8.78 8.66 -4.38
C LYS A 68 -8.05 7.88 -5.48
N GLU A 69 -6.86 7.36 -5.17
CA GLU A 69 -6.07 6.52 -6.07
C GLU A 69 -6.75 5.18 -6.31
N LEU A 70 -7.23 4.52 -5.25
CA LEU A 70 -8.04 3.31 -5.36
C LEU A 70 -9.27 3.54 -6.26
N ARG A 71 -10.02 4.63 -6.03
CA ARG A 71 -11.17 4.99 -6.87
C ARG A 71 -10.80 5.09 -8.34
N ARG A 72 -9.68 5.75 -8.65
CA ARG A 72 -9.19 5.89 -10.02
C ARG A 72 -8.82 4.54 -10.63
N ILE A 73 -8.10 3.68 -9.88
CA ILE A 73 -7.74 2.33 -10.36
C ILE A 73 -8.99 1.51 -10.66
N VAL A 74 -9.97 1.51 -9.75
CA VAL A 74 -11.23 0.77 -9.94
C VAL A 74 -11.95 1.22 -11.20
N VAL A 75 -12.13 2.53 -11.39
CA VAL A 75 -12.79 3.08 -12.60
C VAL A 75 -12.02 2.75 -13.89
N GLU A 76 -10.69 2.77 -13.83
CA GLU A 76 -9.87 2.53 -15.01
C GLU A 76 -9.74 1.06 -15.39
N THR A 77 -9.99 0.13 -14.46
CA THR A 77 -9.73 -1.30 -14.70
C THR A 77 -10.99 -2.16 -14.70
N LEU A 78 -11.98 -1.84 -13.87
CA LEU A 78 -13.19 -2.64 -13.71
C LEU A 78 -14.06 -2.60 -14.99
N GLY A 79 -14.36 -3.76 -15.56
CA GLY A 79 -15.13 -3.85 -16.81
C GLY A 79 -14.33 -3.66 -18.09
N LYS A 80 -13.02 -3.35 -18.00
CA LYS A 80 -12.17 -3.10 -19.17
C LYS A 80 -11.24 -4.27 -19.51
N TYR A 81 -10.99 -5.16 -18.56
CA TYR A 81 -10.07 -6.31 -18.71
C TYR A 81 -10.73 -7.61 -18.21
N ASP A 82 -10.42 -8.71 -18.88
CA ASP A 82 -10.95 -10.04 -18.54
C ASP A 82 -10.12 -10.78 -17.48
N ASP A 83 -8.97 -10.24 -17.09
CA ASP A 83 -8.08 -10.86 -16.11
C ASP A 83 -8.29 -10.30 -14.71
N ASP A 84 -8.24 -11.18 -13.70
CA ASP A 84 -8.34 -10.79 -12.30
C ASP A 84 -7.21 -9.84 -11.85
N LEU A 85 -7.58 -8.83 -11.06
CA LEU A 85 -6.68 -7.89 -10.41
C LEU A 85 -6.90 -7.92 -8.89
N TYR A 86 -5.82 -8.13 -8.15
CA TYR A 86 -5.83 -8.17 -6.70
C TYR A 86 -5.17 -6.90 -6.18
N ILE A 87 -5.91 -6.10 -5.43
CA ILE A 87 -5.47 -4.85 -4.84
C ILE A 87 -5.45 -5.01 -3.33
N ASN A 88 -4.27 -4.89 -2.72
CA ASN A 88 -4.17 -4.75 -1.27
C ASN A 88 -3.82 -3.30 -0.94
N MET A 89 -4.71 -2.65 -0.21
CA MET A 89 -4.53 -1.31 0.29
C MET A 89 -3.86 -1.40 1.67
N ILE A 90 -2.68 -0.82 1.83
CA ILE A 90 -1.89 -0.83 3.07
C ILE A 90 -1.99 0.57 3.68
N ARG A 91 -2.52 0.65 4.90
CA ARG A 91 -2.80 1.92 5.60
C ARG A 91 -2.28 1.89 7.03
N ASP A 92 -1.78 3.01 7.50
CA ASP A 92 -1.49 3.20 8.92
C ASP A 92 -2.80 3.27 9.71
N ASP A 93 -2.92 2.46 10.77
CA ASP A 93 -4.14 2.45 11.58
C ASP A 93 -4.32 3.74 12.39
N ASP A 94 -3.24 4.42 12.76
CA ASP A 94 -3.21 5.62 13.61
C ASP A 94 -4.11 5.50 14.87
N GLY A 95 -4.25 4.29 15.42
CA GLY A 95 -5.13 4.00 16.56
C GLY A 95 -6.62 3.88 16.21
N VAL A 96 -6.99 3.93 14.93
CA VAL A 96 -8.34 3.64 14.45
C VAL A 96 -8.52 2.13 14.31
N PRO A 97 -9.57 1.53 14.92
CA PRO A 97 -9.82 0.09 14.80
C PRO A 97 -9.98 -0.37 13.35
N TYR A 98 -9.45 -1.55 13.04
CA TYR A 98 -9.47 -2.15 11.70
C TYR A 98 -10.89 -2.22 11.13
N GLU A 99 -11.88 -2.63 11.93
CA GLU A 99 -13.27 -2.75 11.50
C GLU A 99 -13.84 -1.42 11.02
N THR A 100 -13.45 -0.32 11.67
CA THR A 100 -13.87 1.03 11.29
C THR A 100 -13.25 1.42 9.95
N LEU A 101 -11.95 1.16 9.76
CA LEU A 101 -11.25 1.42 8.51
C LEU A 101 -11.83 0.58 7.36
N ASN A 102 -12.10 -0.69 7.61
CA ASN A 102 -12.65 -1.63 6.63
C ASN A 102 -14.10 -1.24 6.23
N GLN A 103 -14.93 -0.82 7.19
CA GLN A 103 -16.27 -0.30 6.92
C GLN A 103 -16.23 1.00 6.10
N ASN A 104 -15.29 1.89 6.37
CA ASN A 104 -15.12 3.12 5.59
C ASN A 104 -14.74 2.82 4.14
N LEU A 105 -13.80 1.89 3.94
CA LEU A 105 -13.44 1.38 2.62
C LEU A 105 -14.65 0.78 1.90
N HIS A 106 -15.43 -0.07 2.58
CA HIS A 106 -16.62 -0.69 2.02
C HIS A 106 -17.63 0.37 1.55
N LYS A 107 -17.93 1.37 2.39
CA LYS A 107 -18.83 2.48 2.05
C LYS A 107 -18.31 3.28 0.85
N ALA A 108 -17.00 3.55 0.79
CA ALA A 108 -16.37 4.27 -0.31
C ALA A 108 -16.51 3.50 -1.64
N LEU A 109 -16.24 2.19 -1.62
CA LEU A 109 -16.41 1.31 -2.79
C LEU A 109 -17.87 1.23 -3.22
N GLN A 110 -18.81 1.02 -2.29
CA GLN A 110 -20.25 1.00 -2.61
C GLN A 110 -20.73 2.30 -3.24
N SER A 111 -20.29 3.45 -2.71
CA SER A 111 -20.60 4.77 -3.25
C SER A 111 -20.06 4.91 -4.67
N LEU A 112 -18.82 4.49 -4.90
CA LEU A 112 -18.18 4.50 -6.22
C LEU A 112 -18.96 3.68 -7.26
N LEU A 113 -19.36 2.45 -6.92
CA LEU A 113 -20.03 1.57 -7.88
C LEU A 113 -21.44 2.05 -8.28
N LYS A 114 -22.05 2.93 -7.47
CA LYS A 114 -23.33 3.58 -7.77
C LYS A 114 -23.18 4.86 -8.60
N ASP A 115 -21.95 5.31 -8.85
CA ASP A 115 -21.68 6.55 -9.58
C ASP A 115 -21.97 6.39 -11.09
N LYS A 116 -23.14 6.91 -11.51
CA LYS A 116 -23.59 6.89 -12.92
C LYS A 116 -22.66 7.62 -13.88
N SER A 117 -21.87 8.59 -13.38
CA SER A 117 -20.90 9.31 -14.21
C SER A 117 -19.71 8.42 -14.59
N LYS A 118 -19.47 7.34 -13.85
CA LYS A 118 -18.38 6.37 -14.07
C LYS A 118 -18.89 5.09 -14.72
N PHE A 119 -20.08 4.63 -14.34
CA PHE A 119 -20.69 3.42 -14.85
C PHE A 119 -22.07 3.74 -15.46
N MET A 120 -22.09 4.04 -16.77
CA MET A 120 -23.27 4.63 -17.43
C MET A 120 -24.47 3.69 -17.59
N VAL A 121 -24.24 2.42 -17.95
CA VAL A 121 -25.32 1.52 -18.41
C VAL A 121 -25.39 0.21 -17.62
N HIS A 122 -24.26 -0.33 -17.18
CA HIS A 122 -24.23 -1.52 -16.33
C HIS A 122 -23.45 -1.18 -15.07
N PHE A 123 -24.13 -1.31 -13.94
CA PHE A 123 -23.52 -1.04 -12.65
C PHE A 123 -22.75 -2.28 -12.20
N PRO A 124 -21.48 -2.11 -11.80
CA PRO A 124 -20.77 -3.18 -11.12
C PRO A 124 -21.45 -3.52 -9.79
N ASN A 125 -21.27 -4.75 -9.35
CA ASN A 125 -21.66 -5.19 -8.02
C ASN A 125 -20.42 -5.36 -7.13
N ILE A 126 -20.67 -5.44 -5.82
CA ILE A 126 -19.67 -5.75 -4.81
C ILE A 126 -20.18 -6.89 -3.96
N GLU A 127 -19.36 -7.92 -3.82
CA GLU A 127 -19.54 -9.00 -2.85
C GLU A 127 -18.47 -8.85 -1.77
N CYS A 128 -18.81 -9.19 -0.54
CA CYS A 128 -17.86 -9.20 0.58
C CYS A 128 -17.73 -10.63 1.08
N ASN A 129 -16.51 -11.15 1.10
CA ASN A 129 -16.19 -12.43 1.71
C ASN A 129 -15.11 -12.21 2.76
N ASP A 130 -15.48 -12.26 4.04
CA ASP A 130 -14.66 -11.81 5.16
C ASP A 130 -14.13 -10.37 4.91
N ASP A 131 -12.81 -10.24 4.75
CA ASP A 131 -12.09 -8.99 4.49
C ASP A 131 -11.79 -8.71 3.01
N LEU A 132 -12.35 -9.51 2.10
CA LEU A 132 -12.14 -9.38 0.66
C LEU A 132 -13.37 -8.81 -0.04
N PHE A 133 -13.24 -7.62 -0.60
CA PHE A 133 -14.23 -7.01 -1.47
C PHE A 133 -14.01 -7.47 -2.91
N ILE A 134 -15.00 -8.13 -3.50
CA ILE A 134 -14.95 -8.62 -4.88
C ILE A 134 -15.87 -7.75 -5.72
N LEU A 135 -15.29 -6.93 -6.59
CA LEU A 135 -15.97 -6.05 -7.51
C LEU A 135 -16.11 -6.74 -8.86
N LYS A 136 -17.34 -6.84 -9.37
CA LYS A 136 -17.61 -7.49 -10.67
C LYS A 136 -18.37 -6.54 -11.58
N HIS A 137 -17.91 -6.41 -12.82
CA HIS A 137 -18.64 -5.65 -13.84
C HIS A 137 -19.41 -6.62 -14.75
N PRO A 138 -20.69 -6.37 -15.08
CA PRO A 138 -21.47 -7.25 -15.96
C PRO A 138 -20.95 -7.46 -17.40
N ARG A 139 -19.87 -6.77 -17.78
CA ARG A 139 -19.32 -6.76 -19.15
C ARG A 139 -17.97 -7.45 -19.26
N SER A 140 -17.33 -7.78 -18.14
CA SER A 140 -16.00 -8.41 -18.12
C SER A 140 -16.05 -9.70 -17.33
N LYS A 141 -15.20 -10.65 -17.72
CA LYS A 141 -14.96 -11.86 -16.91
C LYS A 141 -14.03 -11.59 -15.74
N GLY A 142 -13.17 -10.58 -15.86
CA GLY A 142 -12.18 -10.21 -14.88
C GLY A 142 -12.81 -9.61 -13.63
N LEU A 143 -12.30 -10.04 -12.48
CA LEU A 143 -12.70 -9.57 -11.16
C LEU A 143 -11.66 -8.59 -10.61
N LEU A 144 -12.12 -7.58 -9.88
CA LEU A 144 -11.24 -6.73 -9.10
C LEU A 144 -11.46 -7.04 -7.61
N LYS A 145 -10.42 -7.52 -6.94
CA LYS A 145 -10.47 -7.97 -5.55
C LYS A 145 -9.70 -6.99 -4.69
N VAL A 146 -10.36 -6.31 -3.76
CA VAL A 146 -9.75 -5.31 -2.87
C VAL A 146 -9.72 -5.83 -1.44
N ARG A 147 -8.58 -5.68 -0.77
CA ARG A 147 -8.39 -6.01 0.65
C ARG A 147 -7.72 -4.84 1.36
N LEU A 148 -8.14 -4.56 2.59
CA LEU A 148 -7.44 -3.65 3.48
C LEU A 148 -6.43 -4.42 4.34
N LEU A 149 -5.23 -3.87 4.48
CA LEU A 149 -4.20 -4.30 5.42
C LEU A 149 -3.74 -3.09 6.21
N THR A 150 -3.39 -3.28 7.47
CA THR A 150 -3.02 -2.18 8.37
C THR A 150 -1.63 -2.33 8.94
N VAL A 151 -0.92 -1.20 9.03
CA VAL A 151 0.33 -1.08 9.78
C VAL A 151 -0.02 -0.51 11.16
N PRO A 152 0.43 -1.14 12.27
CA PRO A 152 0.14 -0.65 13.61
C PRO A 152 0.74 0.74 13.85
N SER A 153 -0.09 1.68 14.32
CA SER A 153 0.29 3.10 14.43
C SER A 153 0.75 3.65 13.07
N ASN A 154 2.05 3.90 12.90
CA ASN A 154 2.66 4.20 11.60
C ASN A 154 4.04 3.56 11.48
N LEU A 155 4.47 3.32 10.24
CA LEU A 155 5.74 2.66 9.95
C LEU A 155 6.94 3.43 10.53
N GLU A 156 6.97 4.76 10.37
CA GLU A 156 8.08 5.59 10.81
C GLU A 156 8.35 5.46 12.31
N LYS A 157 7.30 5.46 13.14
CA LYS A 157 7.43 5.27 14.59
C LYS A 157 8.08 3.94 14.92
N MET A 158 7.63 2.86 14.27
CA MET A 158 8.19 1.53 14.48
C MET A 158 9.67 1.48 14.09
N VAL A 159 10.01 2.08 12.95
CA VAL A 159 11.38 2.11 12.44
C VAL A 159 12.28 2.91 13.37
N VAL A 160 11.90 4.12 13.76
CA VAL A 160 12.67 4.95 14.70
C VAL A 160 12.91 4.19 16.00
N LYS A 161 11.85 3.59 16.57
CA LYS A 161 11.95 2.85 17.84
C LYS A 161 12.97 1.70 17.76
N LYS A 162 12.93 0.90 16.70
CA LYS A 162 13.84 -0.25 16.52
C LYS A 162 15.28 0.21 16.27
N ILE A 163 15.48 1.22 15.43
CA ILE A 163 16.82 1.72 15.08
C ILE A 163 17.45 2.46 16.26
N ALA A 164 16.70 3.32 16.96
CA ALA A 164 17.20 4.07 18.11
C ALA A 164 17.66 3.12 19.23
N ALA A 165 16.90 2.06 19.51
CA ALA A 165 17.28 1.05 20.50
C ALA A 165 18.62 0.35 20.20
N ILE A 166 19.04 0.27 18.93
CA ILE A 166 20.27 -0.39 18.50
C ILE A 166 21.43 0.60 18.35
N LYS A 167 21.19 1.74 17.69
CA LYS A 167 22.22 2.69 17.27
C LYS A 167 22.50 3.79 18.30
N CYS A 168 21.51 4.15 19.13
CA CYS A 168 21.61 5.24 20.09
C CYS A 168 20.68 5.05 21.30
N PRO A 169 20.85 3.98 22.10
CA PRO A 169 19.91 3.60 23.18
C PRO A 169 19.79 4.63 24.32
N HIS A 170 20.73 5.58 24.43
CA HIS A 170 20.76 6.61 25.47
C HIS A 170 20.37 8.01 24.95
N ASP A 171 19.96 8.13 23.69
CA ASP A 171 19.58 9.41 23.09
C ASP A 171 18.15 9.78 23.48
N SER A 172 18.02 10.41 24.64
CA SER A 172 16.72 10.76 25.23
C SER A 172 15.95 11.81 24.41
N GLU A 173 16.63 12.57 23.56
CA GLU A 173 16.00 13.57 22.69
C GLU A 173 15.24 12.88 21.56
N ILE A 174 15.86 11.91 20.88
CA ILE A 174 15.21 11.09 19.84
C ILE A 174 13.96 10.39 20.39
N LEU A 175 14.03 9.85 21.61
CA LEU A 175 12.90 9.14 22.22
C LEU A 175 11.77 10.08 22.64
N LYS A 176 12.07 11.29 23.14
CA LYS A 176 11.06 12.30 23.47
C LYS A 176 10.37 12.83 22.22
N GLU A 177 11.12 13.14 21.17
CA GLU A 177 10.57 13.64 19.90
C GLU A 177 9.68 12.60 19.20
N LEU A 178 9.97 11.30 19.37
CA LEU A 178 9.20 10.20 18.80
C LEU A 178 7.73 10.17 19.27
N GLU A 179 7.47 10.58 20.52
CA GLU A 179 6.11 10.63 21.06
C GLU A 179 5.25 11.67 20.33
N ASN A 180 5.86 12.76 19.87
CA ASN A 180 5.19 13.87 19.21
C ASN A 180 5.11 13.70 17.69
N ASN A 181 6.24 13.39 17.03
CA ASN A 181 6.33 13.32 15.58
C ASN A 181 7.50 12.43 15.13
N ALA A 182 7.21 11.30 14.50
CA ALA A 182 8.25 10.38 14.05
C ALA A 182 9.09 10.87 12.86
N HIS A 183 8.64 11.89 12.11
CA HIS A 183 9.38 12.39 10.96
C HIS A 183 10.70 13.04 11.35
N ILE A 184 10.74 13.78 12.47
CA ILE A 184 11.95 14.47 12.94
C ILE A 184 13.02 13.45 13.39
N PRO A 185 12.72 12.51 14.32
CA PRO A 185 13.65 11.44 14.68
C PRO A 185 14.10 10.58 13.50
N LEU A 186 13.21 10.28 12.56
CA LEU A 186 13.56 9.52 11.37
C LEU A 186 14.61 10.25 10.53
N GLU A 187 14.45 11.56 10.37
CA GLU A 187 15.38 12.41 9.63
C GLU A 187 16.73 12.54 10.34
N LEU A 188 16.72 12.73 11.67
CA LEU A 188 17.93 12.76 12.49
C LEU A 188 18.71 11.44 12.36
N LEU A 189 18.03 10.30 12.52
CA LEU A 189 18.66 8.98 12.37
C LEU A 189 19.19 8.76 10.95
N ALA A 190 18.44 9.19 9.92
CA ALA A 190 18.87 9.07 8.54
C ALA A 190 20.13 9.91 8.27
N ASN A 191 20.18 11.15 8.77
CA ASN A 191 21.35 12.03 8.65
C ASN A 191 22.57 11.45 9.38
N LYS A 192 22.37 10.95 10.61
CA LYS A 192 23.44 10.45 11.46
C LYS A 192 24.05 9.13 10.98
N TYR A 193 23.22 8.21 10.48
CA TYR A 193 23.66 6.83 10.22
C TYR A 193 23.50 6.37 8.76
N TYR A 194 22.77 7.12 7.92
CA TYR A 194 22.42 6.70 6.55
C TYR A 194 22.65 7.82 5.52
N SER A 195 23.56 8.77 5.80
CA SER A 195 23.90 9.89 4.90
C SER A 195 22.69 10.70 4.42
N GLY A 196 21.69 10.86 5.28
CA GLY A 196 20.43 11.56 5.01
C GLY A 196 19.41 10.80 4.16
N LYS A 197 19.71 9.56 3.77
CA LYS A 197 18.83 8.78 2.87
C LYS A 197 17.78 8.00 3.65
N LYS A 198 16.61 8.61 3.89
CA LYS A 198 15.47 7.98 4.60
C LYS A 198 15.07 6.60 4.04
N CYS A 199 14.95 6.43 2.73
CA CYS A 199 14.62 5.10 2.17
C CYS A 199 15.71 4.04 2.42
N LEU A 200 16.99 4.39 2.60
CA LEU A 200 17.99 3.40 2.99
C LEU A 200 17.78 2.94 4.44
N LEU A 201 17.50 3.87 5.34
CA LEU A 201 17.14 3.55 6.73
C LEU A 201 15.89 2.65 6.78
N ILE A 202 14.84 2.99 6.04
CA ILE A 202 13.60 2.20 5.94
C ILE A 202 13.85 0.79 5.37
N ARG A 203 14.70 0.66 4.36
CA ARG A 203 15.05 -0.66 3.80
C ARG A 203 15.82 -1.50 4.81
N ASP A 204 16.80 -0.91 5.48
CA ASP A 204 17.61 -1.62 6.48
C ASP A 204 16.75 -2.11 7.66
N SER A 205 15.78 -1.29 8.10
CA SER A 205 14.86 -1.65 9.19
C SER A 205 13.90 -2.78 8.87
N SER A 206 13.70 -3.12 7.58
CA SER A 206 12.90 -4.29 7.17
C SER A 206 13.38 -5.59 7.81
N THR A 207 14.69 -5.75 7.99
CA THR A 207 15.28 -6.94 8.63
C THR A 207 14.91 -7.06 10.11
N LEU A 208 14.72 -5.93 10.79
CA LEU A 208 14.35 -5.83 12.21
C LEU A 208 12.84 -6.03 12.43
N LEU A 209 12.04 -5.72 11.42
CA LEU A 209 10.57 -5.76 11.45
C LEU A 209 9.99 -6.98 10.74
N LYS A 210 10.82 -7.80 10.06
CA LYS A 210 10.36 -8.92 9.22
C LYS A 210 9.46 -9.95 9.92
N ASN A 211 9.57 -10.07 11.25
CA ASN A 211 8.83 -11.05 12.05
C ASN A 211 7.58 -10.45 12.71
N GLU A 212 7.29 -9.16 12.51
CA GLU A 212 6.08 -8.54 13.06
C GLU A 212 4.83 -9.16 12.41
N ALA A 213 3.76 -9.32 13.19
CA ALA A 213 2.55 -10.02 12.74
C ALA A 213 1.94 -9.41 11.46
N TRP A 214 1.87 -8.08 11.39
CA TRP A 214 1.34 -7.35 10.23
C TRP A 214 2.18 -7.56 8.96
N VAL A 215 3.50 -7.77 9.08
CA VAL A 215 4.38 -8.09 7.94
C VAL A 215 4.07 -9.49 7.42
N ASN A 216 3.83 -10.44 8.33
CA ASN A 216 3.41 -11.79 7.96
C ASN A 216 2.04 -11.79 7.28
N ASP A 217 1.10 -10.94 7.73
CA ASP A 217 -0.20 -10.80 7.09
C ASP A 217 -0.08 -10.25 5.65
N ILE A 218 0.72 -9.19 5.46
CA ILE A 218 1.00 -8.68 4.11
C ILE A 218 1.63 -9.78 3.24
N ASN A 219 2.60 -10.52 3.75
CA ASN A 219 3.19 -11.65 3.02
C ASN A 219 2.13 -12.73 2.71
N ARG A 220 1.24 -13.06 3.64
CA ARG A 220 0.21 -14.08 3.43
C ARG A 220 -0.74 -13.71 2.29
N PHE A 221 -1.22 -12.47 2.26
CA PHE A 221 -2.19 -12.00 1.26
C PHE A 221 -1.53 -11.52 -0.05
N VAL A 222 -0.20 -11.42 -0.03
CA VAL A 222 0.77 -11.22 -1.12
C VAL A 222 0.74 -12.23 -2.27
N ASN A 223 0.22 -13.43 -1.98
CA ASN A 223 0.50 -14.69 -2.69
C ASN A 223 -0.05 -14.75 -4.12
#